data_AF-A0A0F9D1Y6-F1
#
_entry.id   AF-A0A0F9D1Y6-F1
#
_cell.length_a   1.000
_cell.length_b   1.000
_cell.length_c   1.000
_cell.angle_alpha   90.00
_cell.angle_beta   90.00
_cell.angle_gamma   90.00
#
_symmetry.space_group_name_H-M   'P 1'
#
loop_
_entity.id
_entity.type
_entity.pdbx_description
1 polymer ?
#
loop_
_entity_poly.entity_id
_entity_poly.type
_entity_poly.pdbx_seq_one_letter_code
_entity_poly.pdbx_strand_id
1 'polypeptide(L)'
;MATPITEDTDILRKLEGHFFEAVRDPAWKSFLTNAVKVIKYRENEQWTREEIKELVDIRKQPLYINNQVKITIDRLTGQFAQLKTRIALRPRNKADQKLADVYSDIMRYVYQNNNLEFEER
;
A
#
# COMPACT_ATOMS: atom_id res chain seq x y z
N MET A 1 -12.53 25.11 40.67
CA MET A 1 -12.82 25.13 39.22
C MET A 1 -12.24 23.85 38.62
N ALA A 2 -13.07 22.80 38.52
CA ALA A 2 -12.65 21.49 38.04
C ALA A 2 -13.64 21.01 36.98
N THR A 3 -13.30 21.18 35.70
CA THR A 3 -13.91 20.46 34.58
C THR A 3 -12.89 20.23 33.44
N PRO A 4 -11.96 19.26 33.57
CA PRO A 4 -11.20 18.74 32.42
C PRO A 4 -11.55 17.30 32.05
N ILE A 5 -12.18 16.52 32.95
CA ILE A 5 -12.37 15.07 32.78
C ILE A 5 -13.48 14.75 31.76
N THR A 6 -14.50 15.61 31.64
CA THR A 6 -15.65 15.37 30.77
C THR A 6 -15.30 15.47 29.27
N GLU A 7 -14.48 16.45 28.88
CA GLU A 7 -14.07 16.62 27.48
C GLU A 7 -13.23 15.45 26.97
N ASP A 8 -12.29 14.96 27.80
CA ASP A 8 -11.47 13.80 27.48
C ASP A 8 -12.32 12.52 27.31
N THR A 9 -13.31 12.31 28.17
CA THR A 9 -14.21 11.16 28.05
C THR A 9 -15.09 11.20 26.80
N ASP A 10 -15.46 12.39 26.33
CA ASP A 10 -16.26 12.55 25.11
C ASP A 10 -15.41 12.36 23.84
N ILE A 11 -14.15 12.78 23.86
CA ILE A 11 -13.19 12.50 22.77
C ILE A 11 -12.95 10.99 22.67
N LEU A 12 -12.71 10.32 23.80
CA LEU A 12 -12.52 8.87 23.83
C LEU A 12 -13.75 8.13 23.29
N ARG A 13 -14.96 8.55 23.67
CA ARG A 13 -16.20 7.96 23.15
C ARG A 13 -16.35 8.16 21.64
N LYS A 14 -15.97 9.31 21.09
CA LYS A 14 -15.99 9.58 19.64
C LYS A 14 -14.96 8.73 18.90
N LEU A 15 -13.74 8.64 19.41
CA LEU A 15 -12.69 7.79 18.83
C LEU A 15 -13.08 6.31 18.84
N GLU A 16 -13.67 5.85 19.94
CA GLU A 16 -14.22 4.51 20.06
C GLU A 16 -15.33 4.26 19.04
N GLY A 17 -16.23 5.24 18.84
CA GLY A 17 -17.24 5.21 17.77
C GLY A 17 -16.63 5.04 16.38
N HIS A 18 -15.67 5.90 16.02
CA HIS A 18 -14.97 5.81 14.73
C HIS A 18 -14.23 4.49 14.55
N PHE A 19 -13.59 3.98 15.60
CA PHE A 19 -12.92 2.69 15.55
C PHE A 19 -13.90 1.56 15.26
N PHE A 20 -15.01 1.48 15.98
CA PHE A 20 -16.00 0.41 15.78
C PHE A 20 -16.72 0.53 14.43
N GLU A 21 -16.98 1.74 13.95
CA GLU A 21 -17.50 1.98 12.60
C GLU A 21 -16.53 1.43 11.55
N ALA A 22 -15.25 1.81 11.63
CA ALA A 22 -14.22 1.35 10.70
C ALA A 22 -14.04 -0.18 10.74
N VAL A 23 -14.02 -0.79 11.94
CA VAL A 23 -13.84 -2.24 12.10
C VAL A 23 -15.05 -3.04 11.59
N ARG A 24 -16.26 -2.48 11.72
CA ARG A 24 -17.49 -3.15 11.26
C ARG A 24 -17.69 -3.01 9.76
N ASP A 25 -17.08 -2.00 9.14
CA ASP A 25 -17.17 -1.74 7.71
C ASP A 25 -16.80 -2.98 6.88
N PRO A 26 -17.66 -3.43 5.95
CA PRO A 26 -17.37 -4.54 5.05
C PRO A 26 -16.09 -4.35 4.21
N ALA A 27 -15.78 -3.11 3.83
CA ALA A 27 -14.57 -2.77 3.08
C ALA A 27 -13.31 -3.04 3.91
N TRP A 28 -13.33 -2.72 5.21
CA TRP A 28 -12.20 -3.01 6.12
C TRP A 28 -11.97 -4.52 6.26
N LYS A 29 -13.04 -5.30 6.44
CA LYS A 29 -12.95 -6.78 6.52
C LYS A 29 -12.43 -7.40 5.22
N SER A 30 -12.90 -6.92 4.08
CA SER A 30 -12.43 -7.34 2.76
C SER A 30 -10.95 -6.99 2.57
N PHE A 31 -10.56 -5.77 2.94
CA PHE A 31 -9.17 -5.32 2.91
C PHE A 31 -8.27 -6.24 3.74
N LEU A 32 -8.61 -6.51 5.01
CA LEU A 32 -7.82 -7.39 5.88
C LEU A 32 -7.66 -8.80 5.30
N THR A 33 -8.74 -9.37 4.79
CA THR A 33 -8.72 -10.71 4.17
C THR A 33 -7.78 -10.75 2.97
N ASN A 34 -7.86 -9.73 2.11
CA ASN A 34 -6.99 -9.62 0.94
C ASN A 34 -5.54 -9.32 1.32
N ALA A 35 -5.30 -8.46 2.31
CA ALA A 35 -3.98 -8.11 2.79
C ALA A 35 -3.24 -9.33 3.33
N VAL A 36 -3.89 -10.15 4.16
CA VAL A 36 -3.31 -11.41 4.66
C VAL A 36 -2.94 -12.34 3.50
N LYS A 37 -3.83 -12.48 2.50
CA LYS A 37 -3.56 -13.30 1.32
C LYS A 37 -2.34 -12.79 0.55
N VAL A 38 -2.27 -11.49 0.29
CA VAL A 38 -1.16 -10.86 -0.45
C VAL A 38 0.17 -11.01 0.30
N ILE A 39 0.18 -10.80 1.62
CA ILE A 39 1.40 -10.97 2.45
C ILE A 39 1.90 -12.40 2.37
N LYS A 40 1.03 -13.40 2.50
CA LYS A 40 1.42 -14.82 2.37
C LYS A 40 2.03 -15.13 1.00
N TYR A 41 1.47 -14.58 -0.08
CA TYR A 41 2.08 -14.69 -1.41
C TYR A 41 3.42 -13.98 -1.52
N ARG A 42 3.63 -12.85 -0.84
CA ARG A 42 4.91 -12.13 -0.83
C ARG A 42 6.00 -12.92 -0.11
N GLU A 43 5.66 -13.48 1.04
CA GLU A 43 6.57 -14.22 1.94
C GLU A 43 6.76 -15.70 1.56
N ASN A 44 6.22 -16.13 0.41
CA ASN A 44 6.30 -17.51 -0.08
C ASN A 44 5.59 -18.55 0.81
N GLU A 45 4.63 -18.15 1.64
CA GLU A 45 3.81 -19.04 2.45
C GLU A 45 2.67 -19.67 1.61
N GLN A 46 2.98 -20.74 0.86
CA GLN A 46 2.03 -21.41 -0.03
C GLN A 46 1.28 -22.59 0.61
N TRP A 47 1.89 -23.21 1.63
CA TRP A 47 1.40 -24.44 2.24
C TRP A 47 0.73 -24.15 3.57
N THR A 48 -0.42 -24.78 3.81
CA THR A 48 -1.05 -24.83 5.13
C THR A 48 -0.24 -25.73 6.07
N ARG A 49 -0.45 -25.58 7.39
CA ARG A 49 0.26 -26.38 8.38
C ARG A 49 -0.06 -27.86 8.25
N GLU A 50 -1.29 -28.16 7.86
CA GLU A 50 -1.80 -29.49 7.61
C GLU A 50 -1.12 -30.14 6.40
N GLU A 51 -0.98 -29.40 5.29
CA GLU A 51 -0.26 -29.86 4.09
C GLU A 51 1.23 -30.06 4.37
N ILE A 52 1.85 -29.18 5.15
CA ILE A 52 3.26 -29.33 5.56
C ILE A 52 3.43 -30.64 6.34
N LYS A 53 2.55 -30.90 7.30
CA LYS A 53 2.58 -32.14 8.09
C LYS A 53 2.42 -33.37 7.19
N GLU A 54 1.48 -33.34 6.24
CA GLU A 54 1.28 -34.46 5.33
C GLU A 54 2.48 -34.70 4.40
N LEU A 55 3.03 -33.63 3.80
CA LEU A 55 4.14 -33.75 2.85
C LEU A 55 5.45 -34.13 3.56
N VAL A 56 5.80 -33.43 4.64
CA VAL A 56 7.09 -33.58 5.32
C VAL A 56 7.09 -34.74 6.29
N ASP A 57 6.05 -34.86 7.14
CA ASP A 57 6.07 -35.85 8.22
C ASP A 57 5.61 -37.23 7.75
N ILE A 58 4.56 -37.28 6.91
CA ILE A 58 3.96 -38.54 6.45
C ILE A 58 4.63 -39.01 5.16
N ARG A 59 4.66 -38.18 4.12
CA ARG A 59 5.14 -38.57 2.77
C ARG A 59 6.65 -38.45 2.60
N LYS A 60 7.36 -37.82 3.55
CA LYS A 60 8.82 -37.57 3.50
C LYS A 60 9.26 -36.84 2.22
N GLN A 61 8.41 -35.98 1.69
CA GLN A 61 8.68 -35.16 0.52
C GLN A 61 9.13 -33.76 0.95
N PRO A 62 10.13 -33.17 0.27
CA PRO A 62 10.53 -31.80 0.53
C PRO A 62 9.42 -30.83 0.11
N LEU A 63 9.27 -29.73 0.85
CA LEU A 63 8.39 -28.63 0.45
C LEU A 63 9.00 -27.90 -0.75
N TYR A 64 8.37 -28.07 -1.90
CA TYR A 64 8.71 -27.32 -3.10
C TYR A 64 7.87 -26.05 -3.17
N ILE A 65 8.52 -24.90 -3.42
CA ILE A 65 7.85 -23.61 -3.55
C ILE A 65 8.21 -23.01 -4.90
N ASN A 66 7.20 -22.78 -5.74
CA ASN A 66 7.39 -22.14 -7.04
C ASN A 66 6.46 -20.93 -7.17
N ASN A 67 6.97 -19.75 -6.79
CA ASN A 67 6.21 -18.52 -6.77
C ASN A 67 6.52 -17.61 -7.97
N GLN A 68 5.94 -17.93 -9.12
CA GLN A 68 6.09 -17.11 -10.34
C GLN A 68 5.35 -15.77 -10.25
N VAL A 69 4.36 -15.66 -9.37
CA VAL A 69 3.58 -14.43 -9.15
C VAL A 69 4.47 -13.36 -8.52
N LYS A 70 5.21 -13.70 -7.45
CA LYS A 70 6.15 -12.77 -6.81
C LYS A 70 7.17 -12.22 -7.81
N ILE A 71 7.78 -13.11 -8.60
CA ILE A 71 8.78 -12.74 -9.62
C ILE A 71 8.17 -11.77 -10.66
N THR A 72 6.93 -12.04 -11.08
CA THR A 72 6.23 -11.18 -12.05
C THR A 72 5.92 -9.82 -11.46
N ILE A 73 5.44 -9.76 -10.21
CA ILE A 73 5.18 -8.50 -9.50
C ILE A 73 6.48 -7.71 -9.35
N ASP A 74 7.56 -8.33 -8.87
CA ASP A 74 8.88 -7.70 -8.71
C ASP A 74 9.41 -7.12 -10.04
N ARG A 75 9.17 -7.83 -11.15
CA ARG A 75 9.53 -7.34 -12.48
C ARG A 75 8.70 -6.12 -12.87
N LEU A 76 7.38 -6.17 -12.67
CA LEU A 76 6.48 -5.07 -13.01
C LEU A 76 6.77 -3.83 -12.17
N THR A 77 6.94 -3.96 -10.85
CA THR A 77 7.30 -2.83 -9.98
C THR A 77 8.64 -2.23 -10.38
N GLY A 78 9.64 -3.07 -10.67
CA GLY A 78 10.92 -2.63 -11.22
C GLY A 78 10.78 -1.87 -12.54
N GLN A 79 9.92 -2.33 -13.46
CA GLN A 79 9.63 -1.62 -14.70
C GLN A 79 8.94 -0.27 -14.46
N PHE A 80 7.98 -0.20 -13.55
CA PHE A 80 7.32 1.07 -13.21
C PHE A 80 8.25 2.06 -12.54
N ALA A 81 9.16 1.59 -11.69
CA ALA A 81 10.21 2.41 -11.10
C ALA A 81 11.16 2.98 -12.17
N GLN A 82 11.54 2.18 -13.17
CA GLN A 82 12.37 2.62 -14.29
C GLN A 82 11.63 3.58 -15.23
N LEU A 83 10.35 3.30 -15.52
CA LEU A 83 9.49 4.07 -16.42
C LEU A 83 8.75 5.21 -15.72
N LYS A 84 9.27 5.69 -14.59
CA LYS A 84 8.62 6.71 -13.76
C LYS A 84 8.18 7.91 -14.60
N THR A 85 6.86 8.07 -14.74
CA THR A 85 6.27 9.16 -15.51
C THR A 85 6.32 10.44 -14.69
N ARG A 86 6.88 11.50 -15.27
CA ARG A 86 6.85 12.84 -14.68
C ARG A 86 5.59 13.56 -15.15
N ILE A 87 4.92 14.24 -14.24
CA ILE A 87 3.82 15.13 -14.59
C ILE A 87 4.41 16.33 -15.35
N ALA A 88 3.93 16.54 -16.57
CA ALA A 88 4.27 17.69 -17.39
C ALA A 88 2.99 18.42 -17.76
N LEU A 89 2.93 19.72 -17.46
CA LEU A 89 1.81 20.57 -17.84
C LEU A 89 2.02 21.02 -19.28
N ARG A 90 0.99 20.83 -20.10
CA ARG A 90 0.99 21.24 -21.51
C ARG A 90 0.10 22.47 -21.67
N PRO A 91 0.56 23.51 -22.37
CA PRO A 91 -0.29 24.67 -22.60
C PRO A 91 -1.40 24.32 -23.60
N ARG A 92 -2.54 25.00 -23.50
CA ARG A 92 -3.60 24.90 -24.50
C ARG A 92 -3.28 25.72 -25.75
N ASN A 93 -2.57 26.83 -25.60
CA ASN A 93 -2.15 27.74 -26.67
C ASN A 93 -0.63 27.89 -26.71
N LYS A 94 -0.04 28.14 -27.88
CA LYS A 94 1.43 28.30 -28.02
C LYS A 94 1.99 29.49 -27.22
N ALA A 95 1.20 30.54 -26.99
CA ALA A 95 1.63 31.72 -26.24
C ALA A 95 1.95 31.40 -24.77
N ASP A 96 1.29 30.39 -24.20
CA ASP A 96 1.38 30.05 -22.77
C ASP A 96 2.49 29.02 -22.47
N GLN A 97 3.31 28.67 -23.47
CA GLN A 97 4.34 27.63 -23.33
C GLN A 97 5.28 27.90 -22.15
N LYS A 98 5.79 29.13 -22.04
CA LYS A 98 6.70 29.52 -20.95
C LYS A 98 6.05 29.35 -19.57
N LEU A 99 4.75 29.63 -19.46
CA LEU A 99 4.02 29.51 -18.21
C LEU A 99 3.82 28.04 -17.83
N ALA A 100 3.48 27.20 -18.82
CA ALA A 100 3.35 25.75 -18.61
C ALA A 100 4.69 25.09 -18.21
N ASP A 101 5.81 25.55 -18.76
CA ASP A 101 7.14 25.08 -18.40
C ASP A 101 7.47 25.42 -16.93
N VAL A 102 7.23 26.67 -16.51
CA VAL A 102 7.44 27.11 -15.12
C VAL A 102 6.56 26.33 -14.14
N TYR A 103 5.28 26.13 -14.45
CA TYR A 103 4.41 25.33 -13.58
C TYR A 103 4.83 23.86 -13.51
N SER A 104 5.34 23.30 -14.60
CA SER A 104 5.89 21.93 -14.60
C SER A 104 7.12 21.82 -13.69
N ASP A 105 7.99 22.83 -13.70
CA ASP A 105 9.16 22.89 -12.83
C ASP A 105 8.78 23.07 -11.35
N ILE A 106 7.79 23.90 -11.04
CA ILE A 106 7.25 24.05 -9.67
C ILE A 106 6.69 22.72 -9.18
N MET A 107 5.88 22.04 -9.99
CA MET A 107 5.35 20.73 -9.64
C MET A 107 6.49 19.74 -9.36
N ARG A 108 7.49 19.67 -10.25
CA ARG A 108 8.67 18.81 -10.03
C ARG A 108 9.36 19.11 -8.69
N TYR A 109 9.56 20.38 -8.37
CA TYR A 109 10.16 20.79 -7.10
C TYR A 109 9.33 20.31 -5.89
N VAL A 110 8.01 20.48 -5.92
CA VAL A 110 7.11 20.03 -4.86
C VAL A 110 7.18 18.51 -4.69
N TYR A 111 7.12 17.75 -5.78
CA TYR A 111 7.21 16.28 -5.73
C TYR A 111 8.53 15.77 -5.15
N GLN A 112 9.64 16.42 -5.48
CA GLN A 112 10.97 16.04 -4.99
C GLN A 112 11.18 16.36 -3.50
N ASN A 113 10.55 17.42 -2.99
CA ASN A 113 10.78 17.89 -1.61
C ASN A 113 9.72 17.41 -0.60
N ASN A 114 8.60 16.86 -1.05
CA ASN A 114 7.51 16.42 -0.16
C ASN A 114 7.54 14.91 0.15
N ASN A 115 8.64 14.19 -0.14
CA ASN A 115 8.70 12.73 -0.02
C ASN A 115 7.52 12.03 -0.71
N LEU A 116 6.99 12.64 -1.78
CA LEU A 116 5.88 12.08 -2.57
C LEU A 116 6.37 11.02 -3.57
N GLU A 117 7.69 10.79 -3.63
CA GLU A 117 8.22 9.60 -4.26
C GLU A 117 7.79 8.40 -3.42
N PHE A 118 6.98 7.52 -4.03
CA PHE A 118 6.65 6.21 -3.48
C PHE A 118 7.96 5.48 -3.16
N GLU A 119 8.42 5.59 -1.91
CA GLU A 119 9.55 4.82 -1.38
C GLU A 119 9.08 3.36 -1.27
N GLU A 120 9.31 2.55 -2.31
CA GLU A 120 9.63 1.14 -2.07
C GLU A 120 11.11 1.11 -1.65
N ARG A 121 11.34 1.19 -0.33
CA ARG A 121 12.59 0.70 0.27
C ARG A 121 12.55 -0.82 0.37
#